data_AF-A0A4Y4B6Q8-F1
#
_entry.id   AF-A0A4Y4B6Q8-F1
#
_cell.length_a   1.000
_cell.length_b   1.000
_cell.length_c   1.000
_cell.angle_alpha   90.00
_cell.angle_beta   90.00
_cell.angle_gamma   90.00
#
_symmetry.space_group_name_H-M   'P 1'
#
loop_
_entity.id
_entity.type
_entity.pdbx_description
1 polymer ?
#
loop_
_entity_poly.entity_id
_entity_poly.type
_entity_poly.pdbx_seq_one_letter_code
_entity_poly.pdbx_strand_id
1 'polypeptide(L)'
;MPSGVFGEQVLTVAVAGTGTTVQVPFTIAGEEEFAGTIALGSSKVTAGKNLKVTGEGYAPGETVSIELRPKKGKPVQVGTVQVRADGTFSTSVTVPKSAPSGKYTVAASQADGDAATATVTVNRAGGIIGAILDWLWELLTRWF
;
A
#
# COMPACT_ATOMS: atom_id res chain seq x y z
N MET A 1 -15.19 -12.38 10.06
CA MET A 1 -14.95 -13.80 10.43
C MET A 1 -14.17 -13.81 11.74
N PRO A 2 -14.41 -14.75 12.68
CA PRO A 2 -13.59 -14.86 13.88
C PRO A 2 -12.14 -15.20 13.49
N SER A 3 -11.17 -14.51 14.09
CA SER A 3 -9.75 -14.78 13.86
C SER A 3 -9.34 -16.11 14.50
N GLY A 4 -8.55 -16.93 13.78
CA GLY A 4 -7.86 -18.09 14.35
C GLY A 4 -8.30 -19.48 13.88
N VAL A 5 -9.16 -19.60 12.86
CA VAL A 5 -9.53 -20.90 12.29
C VAL A 5 -9.01 -21.01 10.87
N PHE A 6 -7.84 -21.59 10.68
CA PHE A 6 -7.19 -21.84 9.39
C PHE A 6 -6.75 -23.31 9.30
N GLY A 7 -6.59 -23.85 8.10
CA GLY A 7 -6.15 -25.23 7.87
C GLY A 7 -7.30 -26.24 7.77
N GLU A 8 -6.97 -27.53 7.91
CA GLU A 8 -7.93 -28.62 7.79
C GLU A 8 -8.95 -28.62 8.94
N GLN A 9 -10.21 -28.77 8.58
CA GLN A 9 -11.37 -28.81 9.45
C GLN A 9 -12.22 -30.03 9.09
N VAL A 10 -13.06 -30.47 10.03
CA VAL A 10 -13.98 -31.58 9.80
C VAL A 10 -15.37 -31.21 10.28
N LEU A 11 -16.33 -31.19 9.35
CA LEU A 11 -17.75 -31.12 9.68
C LEU A 11 -18.25 -32.54 9.97
N THR A 12 -18.74 -32.78 11.17
CA THR A 12 -19.35 -34.07 11.53
C THR A 12 -20.86 -33.94 11.52
N VAL A 13 -21.52 -34.73 10.67
CA VAL A 13 -22.98 -34.85 10.61
C VAL A 13 -23.37 -36.16 11.30
N ALA A 14 -24.22 -36.08 12.32
CA ALA A 14 -24.72 -37.25 13.05
C ALA A 14 -26.24 -37.39 12.87
N VAL A 15 -26.72 -38.60 12.62
CA VAL A 15 -28.15 -38.90 12.56
C VAL A 15 -28.61 -39.42 13.92
N ALA A 16 -29.44 -38.63 14.61
CA ALA A 16 -30.05 -39.04 15.86
C ALA A 16 -30.99 -40.24 15.61
N GLY A 17 -30.70 -41.38 16.25
CA GLY A 17 -31.51 -42.59 16.18
C GLY A 17 -30.80 -43.81 15.60
N THR A 18 -29.84 -43.63 14.68
CA THR A 18 -29.04 -44.74 14.11
C THR A 18 -27.59 -44.74 14.58
N GLY A 19 -27.12 -43.63 15.15
CA GLY A 19 -25.72 -43.46 15.55
C GLY A 19 -24.74 -43.32 14.37
N THR A 20 -25.25 -43.21 13.14
CA THR A 20 -24.42 -43.02 11.94
C THR A 20 -23.84 -41.61 11.94
N THR A 21 -22.52 -41.53 11.79
CA THR A 21 -21.81 -40.26 11.60
C THR A 21 -21.15 -40.22 10.22
N VAL A 22 -21.08 -39.02 9.64
CA VAL A 22 -20.36 -38.71 8.40
C VAL A 22 -19.43 -37.55 8.68
N GLN A 23 -18.17 -37.69 8.28
CA GLN A 23 -17.17 -36.65 8.39
C GLN A 23 -16.91 -36.06 7.01
N VAL A 24 -17.06 -34.74 6.89
CA VAL A 24 -16.76 -33.98 5.68
C VAL A 24 -15.53 -33.11 5.97
N PRO A 25 -14.35 -33.48 5.43
CA PRO A 25 -13.18 -32.62 5.55
C PRO A 25 -13.37 -31.37 4.68
N PHE A 26 -12.97 -30.22 5.20
CA PHE A 26 -12.86 -28.97 4.45
C PHE A 26 -11.63 -28.20 4.92
N THR A 27 -11.03 -27.41 4.04
CA THR A 27 -9.85 -26.60 4.40
C THR A 27 -10.26 -25.13 4.38
N ILE A 28 -9.99 -24.42 5.47
CA ILE A 28 -10.08 -22.96 5.50
C ILE A 28 -8.72 -22.42 5.08
N ALA A 29 -8.65 -21.83 3.89
CA ALA A 29 -7.45 -21.14 3.44
C ALA A 29 -7.09 -20.03 4.43
N GLY A 30 -5.82 -19.97 4.83
CA GLY A 30 -5.28 -18.82 5.55
C GLY A 30 -5.32 -17.58 4.66
N GLU A 31 -5.54 -16.42 5.26
CA GLU A 31 -5.18 -15.15 4.60
C GLU A 31 -3.65 -15.17 4.45
N GLU A 32 -3.13 -15.08 3.24
CA GLU A 32 -1.68 -14.94 3.06
C GLU A 32 -1.26 -13.61 3.70
N GLU A 33 -0.44 -13.68 4.75
CA GLU A 33 0.08 -12.48 5.39
C GLU A 33 0.94 -11.74 4.36
N PHE A 34 0.52 -10.52 3.99
CA PHE A 34 1.21 -9.70 3.02
C PHE A 34 2.66 -9.44 3.44
N ALA A 35 3.60 -10.06 2.72
CA ALA A 35 5.03 -9.91 2.93
C ALA A 35 5.68 -8.93 1.94
N GLY A 36 4.87 -8.11 1.25
CA GLY A 36 5.37 -7.21 0.23
C GLY A 36 6.30 -6.13 0.79
N THR A 37 7.31 -5.77 0.01
CA THR A 37 8.28 -4.74 0.36
C THR A 37 8.38 -3.69 -0.73
N ILE A 38 8.77 -2.47 -0.36
CA ILE A 38 9.11 -1.42 -1.32
C ILE A 38 10.47 -0.81 -1.05
N ALA A 39 11.16 -0.49 -2.15
CA ALA A 39 12.40 0.25 -2.16
C ALA A 39 12.25 1.52 -3.01
N LEU A 40 12.93 2.57 -2.56
CA LEU A 40 12.97 3.85 -3.25
C LEU A 40 14.32 4.00 -3.94
N GLY A 41 14.32 4.46 -5.18
CA GLY A 41 15.57 4.73 -5.91
C GLY A 41 16.40 5.86 -5.27
N SER A 42 15.82 6.63 -4.35
CA SER A 42 16.52 7.63 -3.54
C SER A 42 15.75 7.90 -2.24
N SER A 43 16.48 8.05 -1.13
CA SER A 43 15.90 8.46 0.17
C SER A 43 15.62 9.97 0.26
N LYS A 44 16.07 10.75 -0.73
CA LYS A 44 15.87 12.19 -0.84
C LYS A 44 15.43 12.55 -2.26
N VAL A 45 14.41 13.40 -2.38
CA VAL A 45 13.89 13.85 -3.67
C VAL A 45 13.48 15.31 -3.58
N THR A 46 13.67 16.09 -4.63
CA THR A 46 13.17 17.47 -4.67
C THR A 46 11.71 17.49 -5.08
N ALA A 47 10.88 18.34 -4.47
CA ALA A 47 9.51 18.54 -4.90
C ALA A 47 9.46 18.87 -6.41
N GLY A 48 8.57 18.20 -7.15
CA GLY A 48 8.49 18.31 -8.60
C GLY A 48 9.42 17.41 -9.40
N LYS A 49 10.25 16.59 -8.75
CA LYS A 49 11.07 15.58 -9.42
C LYS A 49 10.44 14.19 -9.35
N ASN A 50 10.93 13.34 -10.22
CA ASN A 50 10.56 11.93 -10.28
C ASN A 50 11.27 11.14 -9.18
N LEU A 51 10.52 10.26 -8.53
CA LEU A 51 11.00 9.28 -7.57
C LEU A 51 10.72 7.88 -8.13
N LYS A 52 11.78 7.08 -8.27
CA LYS A 52 11.63 5.67 -8.65
C LYS A 52 11.18 4.88 -7.42
N VAL A 53 10.12 4.10 -7.58
CA VAL A 53 9.60 3.17 -6.58
C VAL A 53 9.62 1.77 -7.19
N THR A 54 10.18 0.83 -6.45
CA THR A 54 10.19 -0.60 -6.78
C THR A 54 9.53 -1.36 -5.64
N GLY A 55 8.74 -2.37 -5.98
CA GLY A 55 8.14 -3.25 -4.99
C GLY A 55 8.22 -4.71 -5.40
N GLU A 56 8.22 -5.58 -4.41
CA GLU A 56 8.35 -7.04 -4.55
C GLU A 56 7.43 -7.73 -3.53
N GLY A 57 7.00 -8.96 -3.83
CA GLY A 57 6.09 -9.73 -2.96
C GLY A 57 4.63 -9.26 -3.01
N TYR A 58 4.23 -8.66 -4.13
CA TYR A 58 2.84 -8.24 -4.39
C TYR A 58 2.10 -9.29 -5.22
N ALA A 59 0.77 -9.31 -5.14
CA ALA A 59 -0.03 -10.23 -5.93
C ALA A 59 0.13 -9.94 -7.45
N PRO A 60 0.48 -10.95 -8.26
CA PRO A 60 0.69 -10.77 -9.70
C PRO A 60 -0.56 -10.26 -10.43
N GLY A 61 -0.38 -9.28 -11.32
CA GLY A 61 -1.46 -8.71 -12.13
C GLY A 61 -2.35 -7.68 -11.42
N GLU A 62 -2.14 -7.47 -10.11
CA GLU A 62 -2.90 -6.49 -9.33
C GLU A 62 -2.47 -5.04 -9.63
N THR A 63 -3.37 -4.09 -9.35
CA THR A 63 -3.06 -2.66 -9.42
C THR A 63 -2.69 -2.13 -8.04
N VAL A 64 -1.45 -1.66 -7.90
CA VAL A 64 -0.95 -1.02 -6.69
C VAL A 64 -1.08 0.49 -6.82
N SER A 65 -1.66 1.12 -5.80
CA SER A 65 -1.77 2.57 -5.66
C SER A 65 -0.62 3.12 -4.83
N ILE A 66 0.05 4.14 -5.36
CA ILE A 66 1.18 4.79 -4.68
C ILE A 66 0.72 6.13 -4.13
N GLU A 67 0.84 6.25 -2.81
CA GLU A 67 0.49 7.43 -2.05
C GLU A 67 1.71 8.03 -1.37
N LEU A 68 1.76 9.35 -1.34
CA LEU A 68 2.70 10.11 -0.55
C LEU A 68 1.98 10.62 0.71
N ARG A 69 2.31 10.04 1.87
CA ARG A 69 1.69 10.36 3.15
C ARG A 69 2.57 11.35 3.94
N PRO A 70 2.10 12.57 4.22
CA PRO A 70 2.81 13.50 5.09
C PRO A 70 2.69 13.09 6.56
N LYS A 71 3.55 13.63 7.43
CA LYS A 71 3.44 13.44 8.89
C LYS A 71 2.16 14.04 9.48
N LYS A 72 1.64 15.11 8.87
CA LYS A 72 0.39 15.79 9.21
C LYS A 72 -0.34 16.15 7.92
N GLY A 73 -1.65 15.93 7.87
CA GLY A 73 -2.47 16.17 6.68
C GLY A 73 -2.88 14.87 5.98
N LYS A 74 -3.51 15.02 4.82
CA LYS A 74 -4.06 13.88 4.06
C LYS A 74 -2.99 13.25 3.15
N PRO A 75 -3.05 11.92 2.94
CA PRO A 75 -2.23 11.27 1.93
C PRO A 75 -2.61 11.77 0.53
N VAL A 76 -1.62 11.86 -0.36
CA VAL A 76 -1.85 12.28 -1.74
C VAL A 76 -1.43 11.15 -2.67
N GLN A 77 -2.34 10.68 -3.49
CA GLN A 77 -2.04 9.69 -4.51
C GLN A 77 -1.15 10.31 -5.59
N VAL A 78 0.00 9.69 -5.84
CA VAL A 78 1.01 10.19 -6.80
C VAL A 78 1.12 9.29 -8.04
N GLY A 79 0.49 8.11 -8.03
CA GLY A 79 0.38 7.25 -9.19
C GLY A 79 -0.24 5.89 -8.88
N THR A 80 -0.37 5.08 -9.92
CA THR A 80 -0.74 3.67 -9.85
C THR A 80 0.19 2.86 -10.75
N VAL A 81 0.34 1.57 -10.46
CA VAL A 81 1.18 0.66 -11.25
C VAL A 81 0.61 -0.74 -11.22
N GLN A 82 0.67 -1.44 -12.34
CA GLN A 82 0.31 -2.85 -12.41
C GLN A 82 1.50 -3.73 -12.01
N VAL A 83 1.25 -4.68 -11.12
CA VAL A 83 2.22 -5.68 -10.69
C VAL A 83 2.41 -6.70 -11.80
N ARG A 84 3.67 -7.05 -12.07
CA ARG A 84 4.02 -8.04 -13.08
C ARG A 84 3.66 -9.45 -12.64
N ALA A 85 3.73 -10.39 -13.58
CA ALA A 85 3.47 -11.82 -13.31
C ALA A 85 4.42 -12.42 -12.25
N ASP A 86 5.58 -11.81 -12.01
CA ASP A 86 6.57 -12.22 -11.02
C ASP A 86 6.35 -11.59 -9.63
N GLY A 87 5.26 -10.83 -9.43
CA GLY A 87 4.95 -10.16 -8.16
C GLY A 87 5.78 -8.91 -7.90
N THR A 88 6.50 -8.40 -8.91
CA THR A 88 7.29 -7.17 -8.83
C THR A 88 6.64 -6.00 -9.57
N PHE A 89 6.95 -4.78 -9.15
CA PHE A 89 6.64 -3.60 -9.93
C PHE A 89 7.78 -2.58 -9.89
N SER A 90 7.85 -1.75 -10.93
CA SER A 90 8.72 -0.58 -10.92
C SER A 90 8.03 0.55 -11.64
N THR A 91 7.95 1.70 -10.98
CA THR A 91 7.35 2.89 -11.55
C THR A 91 8.08 4.15 -11.09
N SER A 92 7.90 5.22 -11.85
CA SER A 92 8.46 6.53 -11.57
C SER A 92 7.29 7.47 -11.27
N VAL A 93 7.12 7.81 -10.01
CA VAL A 93 6.08 8.76 -9.57
C VAL A 93 6.64 10.16 -9.50
N THR A 94 5.85 11.15 -9.91
CA THR A 94 6.27 12.55 -9.80
C THR A 94 5.86 13.07 -8.44
N VAL A 95 6.82 13.55 -7.65
CA VAL A 95 6.51 14.21 -6.38
C VAL A 95 5.84 15.54 -6.70
N PRO A 96 4.65 15.85 -6.15
CA PRO A 96 3.98 17.11 -6.40
C PRO A 96 4.91 18.30 -6.11
N LYS A 97 4.95 19.27 -7.02
CA LYS A 97 5.75 20.50 -6.82
C LYS A 97 5.32 21.23 -5.54
N SER A 98 4.05 21.13 -5.20
CA SER A 98 3.44 21.70 -4.01
C SER A 98 3.81 20.99 -2.71
N ALA A 99 4.44 19.82 -2.75
CA ALA A 99 4.80 19.11 -1.53
C ALA A 99 5.82 19.93 -0.71
N PRO A 100 5.50 20.32 0.53
CA PRO A 100 6.44 21.03 1.39
C PRO A 100 7.63 20.15 1.71
N SER A 101 8.77 20.78 2.02
CA SER A 101 9.95 20.05 2.42
C SER A 101 9.71 19.34 3.75
N GLY A 102 10.06 18.06 3.84
CA GLY A 102 9.82 17.29 5.05
C GLY A 102 9.99 15.79 4.83
N LYS A 103 9.77 15.03 5.90
CA LYS A 103 9.72 13.57 5.84
C LYS A 103 8.31 13.12 5.43
N TYR A 104 8.25 12.22 4.47
CA TYR A 104 7.04 11.59 3.97
C TYR A 104 7.19 10.08 4.01
N THR A 105 6.06 9.41 4.13
CA THR A 105 5.96 7.96 3.99
C THR A 105 5.32 7.67 2.63
N VAL A 106 6.06 7.02 1.75
CA VAL A 106 5.49 6.46 0.51
C VAL A 106 4.82 5.17 0.91
N ALA A 107 3.53 5.03 0.59
CA ALA A 107 2.77 3.80 0.76
C ALA A 107 2.38 3.25 -0.61
N ALA A 108 2.59 1.96 -0.81
CA ALA A 108 2.20 1.23 -2.01
C ALA A 108 1.15 0.20 -1.61
N SER A 109 -0.12 0.55 -1.82
CA SER A 109 -1.29 -0.19 -1.37
C SER A 109 -1.94 -1.00 -2.49
N GLN A 110 -2.32 -2.23 -2.18
CA GLN A 110 -3.18 -3.10 -3.00
C GLN A 110 -4.66 -2.76 -2.81
N ALA A 111 -5.52 -3.36 -3.62
CA ALA A 111 -6.96 -3.12 -3.60
C ALA A 111 -7.65 -3.78 -2.39
N ASP A 112 -7.06 -4.84 -1.85
CA ASP A 112 -7.47 -5.54 -0.62
C ASP A 112 -7.16 -4.73 0.66
N GLY A 113 -6.27 -3.75 0.58
CA GLY A 113 -5.86 -2.88 1.69
C GLY A 113 -4.45 -3.13 2.19
N ASP A 114 -3.78 -4.17 1.71
CA ASP A 114 -2.39 -4.47 2.06
C ASP A 114 -1.44 -3.40 1.53
N ALA A 115 -0.43 -3.04 2.31
CA ALA A 115 0.43 -1.92 1.96
C ALA A 115 1.84 -2.04 2.52
N ALA A 116 2.85 -1.92 1.65
CA ALA A 116 4.21 -1.70 2.06
C ALA A 116 4.52 -0.21 2.13
N THR A 117 5.40 0.18 3.06
CA THR A 117 5.76 1.59 3.26
C THR A 117 7.27 1.82 3.28
N ALA A 118 7.69 2.99 2.80
CA ALA A 118 9.08 3.44 2.82
C ALA A 118 9.13 4.93 3.15
N THR A 119 10.21 5.36 3.81
CA THR A 119 10.37 6.78 4.18
C THR A 119 11.22 7.52 3.15
N VAL A 120 10.79 8.73 2.80
CA VAL A 120 11.49 9.63 1.88
C VAL A 120 11.53 11.03 2.44
N THR A 121 12.64 11.74 2.23
CA THR A 121 12.75 13.16 2.56
C THR A 121 12.58 14.00 1.30
N VAL A 122 11.55 14.84 1.29
CA VAL A 122 11.31 15.80 0.21
C VAL A 122 12.05 17.10 0.52
N ASN A 123 12.86 17.57 -0.43
CA ASN A 123 13.55 18.85 -0.38
C ASN A 123 12.74 19.91 -1.14
N ARG A 124 12.81 21.16 -0.66
CA ARG A 124 12.11 22.30 -1.27
C ARG A 124 12.61 22.53 -2.70
N ALA A 125 11.70 22.79 -3.63
CA ALA A 125 12.06 23.36 -4.93
C ALA A 125 12.55 24.79 -4.70
N GLY A 126 13.76 25.14 -5.17
CA GLY A 126 14.34 26.47 -4.93
C GLY A 126 13.52 27.60 -5.55
N GLY A 127 13.47 28.76 -4.86
CA GLY A 127 12.88 30.03 -5.35
C GLY A 127 11.56 30.44 -4.69
N ILE A 128 11.08 31.65 -5.00
CA ILE A 128 9.80 32.27 -4.56
C ILE A 128 8.56 31.39 -4.79
N ILE A 129 8.66 30.43 -5.69
CA ILE A 129 7.63 29.43 -6.00
C ILE A 129 7.36 28.53 -4.79
N GLY A 130 8.37 28.24 -3.96
CA GLY A 130 8.23 27.35 -2.80
C GLY A 130 7.29 27.86 -1.69
N ALA A 131 7.11 29.17 -1.57
CA ALA A 131 6.19 29.76 -0.58
C ALA A 131 4.72 29.71 -1.06
N ILE A 132 4.48 29.92 -2.36
CA ILE A 132 3.16 29.79 -2.98
C ILE A 132 2.69 28.34 -2.95
N LEU A 133 3.63 27.41 -3.12
CA LEU A 133 3.40 25.97 -3.10
C LEU A 133 3.04 25.43 -1.71
N ASP A 134 3.66 25.97 -0.66
CA ASP A 134 3.32 25.67 0.74
C ASP A 134 1.88 26.08 1.08
N TRP A 135 1.49 27.29 0.66
CA TRP A 135 0.11 27.79 0.79
C TRP A 135 -0.92 26.93 0.04
N LEU A 136 -0.62 26.56 -1.21
CA LEU A 136 -1.49 25.71 -2.02
C LEU A 136 -1.65 24.31 -1.40
N TRP A 137 -0.58 23.81 -0.77
CA TRP A 137 -0.61 22.52 -0.10
C TRP A 137 -1.38 22.53 1.21
N GLU A 138 -1.22 23.57 2.03
CA GLU A 138 -2.07 23.79 3.20
C GLU A 138 -3.55 23.89 2.83
N LEU A 139 -3.87 24.56 1.71
CA LEU A 139 -5.24 24.69 1.25
C LEU A 139 -5.85 23.34 0.86
N LEU A 140 -5.12 22.52 0.10
CA LEU A 140 -5.55 21.18 -0.29
C LEU A 140 -5.69 20.21 0.90
N THR A 141 -4.90 20.40 1.95
CA THR A 141 -4.89 19.51 3.12
C THR A 141 -5.78 19.96 4.28
N ARG A 142 -6.24 21.23 4.31
CA ARG A 142 -7.12 21.77 5.37
C ARG A 142 -8.62 21.58 5.14
N TRP A 143 -9.05 21.24 3.93
CA TRP A 143 -10.46 21.17 3.54
C TRP A 143 -10.80 19.77 3.01
N PHE A 144 -10.62 18.75 3.84
CA PHE A 144 -11.41 17.50 3.88
C PHE A 144 -10.87 16.61 4.99
#